data_AF-A0A452EAY5-F1
#
_entry.id   AF-A0A452EAY5-F1
#
_cell.length_a   1.000
_cell.length_b   1.000
_cell.length_c   1.000
_cell.angle_alpha   90.00
_cell.angle_beta   90.00
_cell.angle_gamma   90.00
#
_symmetry.space_group_name_H-M   'P 1'
#
loop_
_entity.id
_entity.type
_entity.pdbx_description
1 polymer ?
#
loop_
_entity_poly.entity_id
_entity_poly.type
_entity_poly.pdbx_seq_one_letter_code
_entity_poly.pdbx_strand_id
1 'polypeptide(L)'
;MTVVARGFWLLRGRLGRVSALSRSAVSPFAAPGPAGQAFRGFRSGGVRYDAIIISGTEMAKQIQKEIQHGVDSWVSLGNRRPHLSIILVGDNPASHTYVRRKIKAAAAVGICSEIILKPKDVSQEELLDITDQLNADPRVSGILVQLPLPDHMDERTVCNGISPEKDVDGFHIINIGRLCLDQHSLIPATASAVWEIIRRTGIETFGKNVVVAGRSKNVGMPIAMLLHTDGEHERPGGDATVTIAHRYTPKEQLKIHTLLADVIIVAAGVPKLITSDMVKEGAAVIDVGINYVHDPTTGKTKLVGDVDFEAVKKKASFITPVPGGVGPMTVAMLLKNTLLAAKKIIY
;
A
#
# COMPACT_ATOMS: atom_id res chain seq x y z
N MET A 1 48.39 -38.03 -14.45
CA MET A 1 48.27 -37.45 -13.09
C MET A 1 46.79 -37.19 -12.84
N THR A 2 46.07 -38.15 -12.25
CA THR A 2 45.55 -38.13 -10.85
C THR A 2 44.58 -36.95 -10.61
N VAL A 3 43.30 -37.10 -10.22
CA VAL A 3 42.72 -37.91 -9.11
C VAL A 3 41.21 -38.14 -9.39
N VAL A 4 40.77 -39.40 -9.55
CA VAL A 4 39.95 -40.27 -8.65
C VAL A 4 38.45 -39.98 -8.54
N ALA A 5 37.66 -40.95 -9.05
CA ALA A 5 36.29 -41.25 -8.65
C ALA A 5 36.25 -42.55 -7.82
N ARG A 6 35.54 -42.55 -6.69
CA ARG A 6 35.00 -43.70 -5.92
C ARG A 6 33.90 -43.12 -5.00
N GLY A 7 32.77 -43.73 -4.68
CA GLY A 7 32.25 -45.08 -4.87
C GLY A 7 31.16 -45.29 -3.81
N PHE A 8 30.02 -45.83 -4.23
CA PHE A 8 28.90 -46.33 -3.42
C PHE A 8 29.35 -47.32 -2.32
N TRP A 9 28.65 -47.40 -1.17
CA TRP A 9 28.29 -48.67 -0.50
C TRP A 9 27.09 -48.49 0.46
N LEU A 10 26.25 -49.54 0.50
CA LEU A 10 24.94 -49.69 1.15
C LEU A 10 25.02 -50.25 2.59
N LEU A 11 23.95 -50.01 3.38
CA LEU A 11 23.29 -50.94 4.35
C LEU A 11 21.93 -50.28 4.73
N ARG A 12 20.70 -50.73 4.42
CA ARG A 12 19.93 -52.01 4.43
C ARG A 12 19.54 -52.58 5.81
N GLY A 13 18.21 -52.56 6.08
CA GLY A 13 17.41 -53.54 6.86
C GLY A 13 16.98 -53.05 8.26
N ARG A 14 15.76 -53.30 8.79
CA ARG A 14 14.57 -54.13 8.49
C ARG A 14 13.37 -53.53 9.28
N LEU A 15 12.19 -53.32 8.71
CA LEU A 15 11.03 -54.22 8.53
C LEU A 15 10.31 -54.70 9.82
N GLY A 16 9.04 -54.28 9.95
CA GLY A 16 7.98 -54.93 10.73
C GLY A 16 6.62 -54.71 10.05
N ARG A 17 6.03 -55.80 9.52
CA ARG A 17 4.72 -55.90 8.82
C ARG A 17 3.56 -56.05 9.80
N VAL A 18 2.31 -55.92 9.30
CA VAL A 18 1.16 -56.89 9.33
C VAL A 18 -0.11 -56.08 8.95
N SER A 19 -0.54 -56.07 7.67
CA SER A 19 -1.44 -56.97 6.91
C SER A 19 -2.96 -56.73 7.10
N ALA A 20 -3.61 -56.44 5.97
CA ALA A 20 -5.06 -56.38 5.75
C ALA A 20 -5.72 -57.77 5.63
N LEU A 21 -7.05 -57.84 5.74
CA LEU A 21 -8.02 -58.72 5.05
C LEU A 21 -9.44 -58.34 5.55
N SER A 22 -10.28 -57.67 4.76
CA SER A 22 -11.36 -58.17 3.87
C SER A 22 -12.59 -58.79 4.56
N ARG A 23 -13.80 -58.23 4.33
CA ARG A 23 -14.96 -58.88 3.68
C ARG A 23 -16.23 -58.01 3.70
N SER A 24 -16.94 -58.12 2.58
CA SER A 24 -18.21 -57.55 2.13
C SER A 24 -19.47 -58.14 2.80
N ALA A 25 -20.57 -57.38 2.87
CA ALA A 25 -21.95 -57.87 2.69
C ALA A 25 -22.94 -56.70 2.45
N VAL A 26 -24.08 -57.05 1.84
CA VAL A 26 -25.02 -56.24 1.04
C VAL A 26 -26.27 -55.80 1.85
N SER A 27 -26.94 -54.74 1.36
CA SER A 27 -28.26 -54.09 1.68
C SER A 27 -29.47 -55.05 1.84
N PRO A 28 -30.76 -54.60 2.00
CA PRO A 28 -31.37 -53.25 2.06
C PRO A 28 -32.48 -53.06 3.14
N PHE A 29 -33.09 -51.87 3.30
CA PHE A 29 -34.55 -51.73 3.48
C PHE A 29 -35.06 -50.28 3.31
N ALA A 30 -36.32 -50.18 2.91
CA ALA A 30 -37.03 -49.12 2.18
C ALA A 30 -37.37 -47.81 2.93
N ALA A 31 -37.70 -46.77 2.14
CA ALA A 31 -38.38 -45.53 2.51
C ALA A 31 -39.90 -45.73 2.75
N PRO A 32 -40.63 -44.74 3.34
CA PRO A 32 -41.27 -43.68 2.53
C PRO A 32 -41.37 -42.28 3.20
N GLY A 33 -41.60 -41.21 2.40
CA GLY A 33 -41.94 -39.84 2.86
C GLY A 33 -43.41 -39.70 3.32
N PRO A 34 -44.09 -38.52 3.30
CA PRO A 34 -43.69 -37.15 2.89
C PRO A 34 -44.16 -36.02 3.87
N ALA A 35 -43.85 -34.74 3.60
CA ALA A 35 -44.76 -33.58 3.71
C ALA A 35 -44.00 -32.25 3.72
N GLY A 36 -44.44 -31.31 2.87
CA GLY A 36 -43.77 -30.03 2.65
C GLY A 36 -43.96 -28.99 3.75
N GLN A 37 -43.03 -28.05 3.81
CA GLN A 37 -43.26 -26.69 4.30
C GLN A 37 -42.49 -25.70 3.41
N ALA A 38 -43.21 -24.68 2.97
CA ALA A 38 -42.73 -23.59 2.15
C ALA A 38 -41.56 -22.86 2.81
N PHE A 39 -40.47 -22.65 2.07
CA PHE A 39 -39.44 -21.69 2.43
C PHE A 39 -40.04 -20.28 2.37
N ARG A 40 -40.59 -19.81 3.49
CA ARG A 40 -40.81 -18.38 3.71
C ARG A 40 -39.44 -17.73 3.79
N GLY A 41 -39.16 -16.87 2.81
CA GLY A 41 -37.93 -16.10 2.74
C GLY A 41 -37.62 -15.41 4.06
N PHE A 42 -36.42 -15.65 4.56
CA PHE A 42 -35.80 -14.82 5.59
C PHE A 42 -35.70 -13.41 5.01
N ARG A 43 -36.64 -12.53 5.38
CA ARG A 43 -36.38 -11.10 5.36
C ARG A 43 -35.39 -10.85 6.49
N SER A 44 -34.12 -10.73 6.15
CA SER A 44 -33.12 -10.18 7.06
C SER A 44 -33.53 -8.75 7.37
N GLY A 45 -34.11 -8.53 8.54
CA GLY A 45 -34.14 -7.23 9.18
C GLY A 45 -32.70 -6.85 9.50
N GLY A 46 -31.96 -6.36 8.50
CA GLY A 46 -30.57 -5.98 8.62
C GLY A 46 -30.47 -4.72 9.47
N VAL A 47 -29.87 -4.85 10.65
CA VAL A 47 -29.39 -3.69 11.39
C VAL A 47 -28.33 -3.02 10.51
N ARG A 48 -28.69 -1.88 9.91
CA ARG A 48 -27.74 -1.06 9.14
C ARG A 48 -26.77 -0.44 10.13
N TYR A 49 -25.55 -0.95 10.17
CA TYR A 49 -24.46 -0.28 10.88
C TYR A 49 -23.79 0.69 9.90
N ASP A 50 -23.68 1.96 10.30
CA ASP A 50 -22.83 2.92 9.59
C ASP A 50 -21.37 2.43 9.65
N ALA A 51 -20.62 2.68 8.57
CA ALA A 51 -19.24 2.28 8.43
C ALA A 51 -18.37 2.82 9.58
N ILE A 52 -17.41 2.01 10.01
CA ILE A 52 -16.32 2.48 10.87
C ILE A 52 -15.44 3.42 10.03
N ILE A 53 -15.38 4.68 10.45
CA ILE A 53 -14.54 5.69 9.80
C ILE A 53 -13.10 5.52 10.29
N ILE A 54 -12.22 5.07 9.41
CA ILE A 54 -10.81 4.87 9.71
C ILE A 54 -10.09 6.22 9.74
N SER A 55 -9.70 6.68 10.92
CA SER A 55 -8.89 7.88 11.08
C SER A 55 -7.41 7.58 10.82
N GLY A 56 -6.99 7.74 9.56
CA GLY A 56 -5.57 7.67 9.21
C GLY A 56 -4.74 8.78 9.87
N THR A 57 -5.36 9.88 10.27
CA THR A 57 -4.71 10.92 11.09
C THR A 57 -4.29 10.40 12.45
N GLU A 58 -5.16 9.66 13.14
CA GLU A 58 -4.83 9.12 14.46
C GLU A 58 -3.81 7.97 14.36
N MET A 59 -3.98 7.09 13.38
CA MET A 59 -3.03 6.03 13.09
C MET A 59 -1.64 6.58 12.72
N ALA A 60 -1.58 7.66 11.94
CA ALA A 60 -0.33 8.33 11.61
C ALA A 60 0.38 8.90 12.84
N LYS A 61 -0.36 9.44 13.83
CA LYS A 61 0.24 9.89 15.10
C LYS A 61 0.84 8.73 15.89
N GLN A 62 0.18 7.58 15.92
CA GLN A 62 0.70 6.38 16.59
C GLN A 62 2.02 5.94 15.93
N ILE A 63 2.03 5.84 14.60
CA ILE A 63 3.23 5.49 13.84
C ILE A 63 4.35 6.52 14.04
N GLN A 64 4.02 7.82 14.07
CA GLN A 64 5.02 8.87 14.34
C GLN A 64 5.64 8.74 15.74
N LYS A 65 4.87 8.34 16.76
CA LYS A 65 5.42 8.04 18.09
C LYS A 65 6.36 6.82 18.05
N GLU A 66 6.01 5.77 17.31
CA GLU A 66 6.87 4.60 17.11
C GLU A 66 8.18 4.98 16.40
N ILE A 67 8.10 5.82 15.36
CA ILE A 67 9.26 6.34 14.64
C ILE A 67 10.13 7.19 15.57
N GLN A 68 9.54 8.10 16.35
CA GLN A 68 10.27 8.93 17.31
C GLN A 68 11.07 8.07 18.30
N HIS A 69 10.43 7.07 18.92
CA HIS A 69 11.13 6.11 19.79
C HIS A 69 12.25 5.38 19.05
N GLY A 70 12.00 4.99 17.79
CA GLY A 70 12.97 4.32 16.94
C GLY A 70 14.18 5.20 16.56
N VAL A 71 13.98 6.52 16.42
CA VAL A 71 15.03 7.52 16.21
C VAL A 71 15.81 7.77 17.49
N ASP A 72 15.13 7.96 18.62
CA ASP A 72 15.77 8.21 19.91
C ASP A 72 16.64 7.02 20.32
N SER A 73 16.13 5.79 20.14
CA SER A 73 16.90 4.57 20.36
C SER A 73 18.12 4.50 19.45
N TRP A 74 17.97 4.82 18.16
CA TRP A 74 19.07 4.82 17.20
C TRP A 74 20.19 5.79 17.57
N VAL A 75 19.83 7.00 17.99
CA VAL A 75 20.77 8.05 18.42
C VAL A 75 21.44 7.69 19.74
N SER A 76 20.71 7.07 20.68
CA SER A 76 21.26 6.63 21.96
C SER A 76 22.38 5.58 21.82
N LEU A 77 22.37 4.83 20.71
CA LEU A 77 23.44 3.90 20.33
C LEU A 77 24.67 4.59 19.71
N GLY A 78 24.72 5.92 19.71
CA GLY A 78 25.83 6.72 19.18
C GLY A 78 25.76 6.98 17.67
N ASN A 79 24.68 6.56 16.99
CA ASN A 79 24.52 6.79 15.57
C ASN A 79 24.06 8.23 15.28
N ARG A 80 24.34 8.70 14.06
CA ARG A 80 23.83 9.99 13.59
C ARG A 80 22.31 9.94 13.41
N ARG A 81 21.65 11.09 13.66
CA ARG A 81 20.22 11.26 13.36
C ARG A 81 19.96 11.01 11.87
N PRO A 82 18.87 10.33 11.49
CA PRO A 82 18.47 10.21 10.10
C PRO A 82 18.29 11.58 9.45
N HIS A 83 18.63 11.69 8.16
CA HIS A 83 18.51 12.93 7.39
C HIS A 83 17.69 12.68 6.11
N LEU A 84 16.64 13.47 5.91
CA LEU A 84 15.78 13.47 4.73
C LEU A 84 16.00 14.74 3.88
N SER A 85 16.53 14.58 2.67
CA SER A 85 16.68 15.67 1.71
C SER A 85 15.53 15.65 0.70
N ILE A 86 14.77 16.75 0.61
CA ILE A 86 13.62 16.88 -0.29
C ILE A 86 13.93 17.88 -1.39
N ILE A 87 13.92 17.43 -2.65
CA ILE A 87 14.06 18.31 -3.81
C ILE A 87 12.67 18.70 -4.31
N LEU A 88 12.41 20.00 -4.43
CA LEU A 88 11.15 20.56 -4.91
C LEU A 88 11.41 21.48 -6.10
N VAL A 89 10.83 21.13 -7.24
CA VAL A 89 10.96 21.86 -8.51
C VAL A 89 9.68 22.66 -8.77
N GLY A 90 9.83 23.97 -8.99
CA GLY A 90 8.74 24.89 -9.33
C GLY A 90 7.83 25.31 -8.16
N ASP A 91 6.71 25.93 -8.51
CA ASP A 91 5.89 26.70 -7.56
C ASP A 91 4.47 26.15 -7.35
N ASN A 92 4.25 24.85 -7.63
CA ASN A 92 2.94 24.23 -7.44
C ASN A 92 2.48 24.34 -5.97
N PRO A 93 1.39 25.08 -5.65
CA PRO A 93 0.97 25.31 -4.27
C PRO A 93 0.65 24.03 -3.48
N ALA A 94 0.15 22.99 -4.16
CA ALA A 94 -0.13 21.71 -3.54
C ALA A 94 1.18 21.02 -3.14
N SER A 95 2.18 20.98 -4.03
CA SER A 95 3.51 20.42 -3.76
C SER A 95 4.19 21.12 -2.58
N HIS A 96 4.16 22.46 -2.54
CA HIS A 96 4.68 23.25 -1.41
C HIS A 96 4.00 22.88 -0.09
N THR A 97 2.67 22.72 -0.09
CA THR A 97 1.92 22.33 1.11
C THR A 97 2.30 20.92 1.57
N TYR A 98 2.44 19.97 0.65
CA TYR A 98 2.86 18.60 0.97
C TYR A 98 4.29 18.56 1.54
N VAL A 99 5.24 19.25 0.93
CA VAL A 99 6.64 19.29 1.39
C VAL A 99 6.73 19.92 2.79
N ARG A 100 6.03 21.04 3.03
CA ARG A 100 5.99 21.65 4.38
C ARG A 100 5.46 20.69 5.44
N ARG A 101 4.44 19.88 5.12
CA ARG A 101 3.92 18.86 6.03
C ARG A 101 4.95 17.76 6.31
N LYS A 102 5.68 17.30 5.28
CA LYS A 102 6.76 16.29 5.42
C LYS A 102 7.86 16.80 6.36
N ILE A 103 8.36 18.02 6.16
CA ILE A 103 9.39 18.63 7.01
C ILE A 103 8.91 18.80 8.46
N LYS A 104 7.69 19.31 8.65
CA LYS A 104 7.12 19.46 10.00
C LYS A 104 7.02 18.12 10.72
N ALA A 105 6.59 17.06 10.01
CA ALA A 105 6.49 15.73 10.57
C ALA A 105 7.87 15.10 10.85
N ALA A 106 8.86 15.31 9.96
CA ALA A 106 10.24 14.87 10.17
C ALA A 106 10.84 15.46 11.45
N ALA A 107 10.71 16.79 11.61
CA ALA A 107 11.16 17.48 12.82
C ALA A 107 10.47 16.95 14.09
N ALA A 108 9.16 16.68 14.03
CA ALA A 108 8.39 16.17 15.16
C ALA A 108 8.83 14.78 15.64
N VAL A 109 9.42 13.96 14.76
CA VAL A 109 9.93 12.62 15.10
C VAL A 109 11.46 12.58 15.27
N GLY A 110 12.13 13.73 15.27
CA GLY A 110 13.58 13.83 15.47
C GLY A 110 14.44 13.51 14.24
N ILE A 111 13.85 13.48 13.04
CA ILE A 111 14.55 13.33 11.76
C ILE A 111 15.00 14.71 11.27
N CYS A 112 16.28 14.85 10.93
CA CYS A 112 16.80 16.04 10.27
C CYS A 112 16.27 16.11 8.84
N SER A 113 15.98 17.31 8.34
CA SER A 113 15.49 17.44 6.97
C SER A 113 15.82 18.79 6.36
N GLU A 114 16.03 18.80 5.05
CA GLU A 114 16.25 20.00 4.26
C GLU A 114 15.34 20.03 3.03
N ILE A 115 15.10 21.23 2.50
CA ILE A 115 14.41 21.43 1.23
C ILE A 115 15.40 22.08 0.26
N ILE A 116 15.62 21.43 -0.88
CA ILE A 116 16.37 21.98 -2.01
C ILE A 116 15.34 22.50 -3.02
N LEU A 117 15.17 23.81 -3.05
CA LEU A 117 14.26 24.48 -3.99
C LEU A 117 14.96 24.72 -5.32
N LYS A 118 14.31 24.34 -6.41
CA LYS A 118 14.76 24.62 -7.78
C LYS A 118 13.65 25.26 -8.60
N PRO A 119 13.97 26.20 -9.49
CA PRO A 119 12.97 26.84 -10.32
C PRO A 119 12.40 25.86 -11.34
N LYS A 120 11.23 26.17 -11.89
CA LYS A 120 10.51 25.27 -12.83
C LYS A 120 11.26 24.99 -14.13
N ASP A 121 12.26 25.79 -14.47
CA ASP A 121 13.06 25.75 -15.70
C ASP A 121 14.44 25.10 -15.49
N VAL A 122 14.71 24.59 -14.27
CA VAL A 122 15.90 23.77 -13.99
C VAL A 122 16.02 22.63 -15.01
N SER A 123 17.24 22.30 -15.42
CA SER A 123 17.47 21.21 -16.38
C SER A 123 17.38 19.85 -15.67
N GLN A 124 17.12 18.79 -16.44
CA GLN A 124 17.17 17.43 -15.91
C GLN A 124 18.59 17.04 -15.47
N GLU A 125 19.61 17.48 -16.20
CA GLU A 125 21.02 17.24 -15.87
C GLU A 125 21.38 17.85 -14.51
N GLU A 126 20.99 19.10 -14.27
CA GLU A 126 21.24 19.75 -12.97
C GLU A 126 20.52 19.02 -11.83
N LEU A 127 19.30 18.51 -12.08
CA LEU A 127 18.57 17.72 -11.08
C LEU A 127 19.27 16.39 -10.78
N LEU A 128 19.84 15.74 -11.80
CA LEU A 128 20.62 14.51 -11.65
C LEU A 128 21.94 14.77 -10.90
N ASP A 129 22.64 15.87 -11.18
CA ASP A 129 23.85 16.26 -10.45
C ASP A 129 23.57 16.47 -8.96
N ILE A 130 22.42 17.07 -8.61
CA ILE A 130 22.00 17.22 -7.22
C ILE A 130 21.74 15.84 -6.60
N THR A 131 21.05 14.94 -7.31
CA THR A 131 20.83 13.59 -6.79
C THR A 131 22.14 12.84 -6.57
N ASP A 132 23.13 12.98 -7.46
CA ASP A 132 24.45 12.36 -7.33
C ASP A 132 25.23 12.89 -6.13
N GLN A 133 25.18 14.19 -5.88
CA GLN A 133 25.76 14.80 -4.68
C GLN A 133 25.13 14.25 -3.39
N LEU A 134 23.80 14.14 -3.36
CA LEU A 134 23.07 13.59 -2.21
C LEU A 134 23.31 12.08 -2.04
N ASN A 135 23.46 11.34 -3.14
CA ASN A 135 23.82 9.92 -3.13
C ASN A 135 25.21 9.72 -2.50
N ALA A 136 26.17 10.56 -2.86
CA ALA A 136 27.53 10.49 -2.32
C ALA A 136 27.64 10.97 -0.86
N ASP A 137 26.72 11.80 -0.37
CA ASP A 137 26.80 12.33 1.00
C ASP A 137 26.42 11.28 2.06
N PRO A 138 27.36 10.82 2.92
CA PRO A 138 27.06 9.85 3.97
C PRO A 138 26.19 10.40 5.11
N ARG A 139 25.93 11.72 5.13
CA ARG A 139 25.01 12.36 6.08
C ARG A 139 23.56 12.20 5.66
N VAL A 140 23.28 12.06 4.37
CA VAL A 140 21.92 11.93 3.82
C VAL A 140 21.48 10.48 3.92
N SER A 141 20.35 10.23 4.60
CA SER A 141 19.78 8.90 4.75
C SER A 141 18.70 8.60 3.72
N GLY A 142 17.92 9.61 3.34
CA GLY A 142 16.83 9.48 2.40
C GLY A 142 16.73 10.69 1.48
N ILE A 143 16.40 10.43 0.22
CA ILE A 143 16.24 11.42 -0.84
C ILE A 143 14.83 11.28 -1.40
N LEU A 144 14.18 12.42 -1.59
CA LEU A 144 12.86 12.49 -2.20
C LEU A 144 12.83 13.62 -3.24
N VAL A 145 12.40 13.31 -4.46
CA VAL A 145 12.06 14.32 -5.47
C VAL A 145 10.54 14.47 -5.49
N GLN A 146 10.05 15.67 -5.16
CA GLN A 146 8.61 15.91 -5.08
C GLN A 146 7.98 15.96 -6.47
N LEU A 147 7.14 14.97 -6.77
CA LEU A 147 6.35 14.89 -8.01
C LEU A 147 5.03 15.69 -7.92
N PRO A 148 4.43 16.09 -9.07
CA PRO A 148 4.96 15.92 -10.43
C PRO A 148 6.09 16.89 -10.75
N LEU A 149 6.99 16.48 -11.64
CA LEU A 149 8.00 17.36 -12.23
C LEU A 149 7.44 18.15 -13.43
N PRO A 150 8.11 19.23 -13.86
CA PRO A 150 7.78 19.90 -15.12
C PRO A 150 7.82 18.96 -16.35
N ASP A 151 6.99 19.24 -17.35
CA ASP A 151 6.78 18.36 -18.52
C ASP A 151 8.04 18.11 -19.36
N HIS A 152 9.06 18.97 -19.29
CA HIS A 152 10.32 18.79 -20.01
C HIS A 152 11.27 17.79 -19.35
N MET A 153 10.89 17.18 -18.23
CA MET A 153 11.68 16.19 -17.49
C MET A 153 11.06 14.80 -17.58
N ASP A 154 11.91 13.78 -17.62
CA ASP A 154 11.50 12.40 -17.41
C ASP A 154 11.60 12.03 -15.92
N GLU A 155 10.45 12.01 -15.24
CA GLU A 155 10.33 11.58 -13.84
C GLU A 155 10.95 10.21 -13.59
N ARG A 156 10.89 9.27 -14.55
CA ARG A 156 11.45 7.93 -14.38
C ARG A 156 12.97 7.98 -14.32
N THR A 157 13.58 8.74 -15.22
CA THR A 157 15.04 8.95 -15.23
C THR A 157 15.50 9.58 -13.90
N VAL A 158 14.80 10.61 -13.43
CA VAL A 158 15.11 11.29 -12.15
C VAL A 158 14.94 10.33 -10.95
N CYS A 159 13.84 9.57 -10.89
CA CYS A 159 13.63 8.60 -9.81
C CYS A 159 14.70 7.50 -9.80
N ASN A 160 15.18 7.09 -10.98
CA ASN A 160 16.25 6.10 -11.12
C ASN A 160 17.66 6.68 -10.87
N GLY A 161 17.80 8.00 -10.80
CA GLY A 161 19.05 8.66 -10.40
C GLY A 161 19.28 8.64 -8.87
N ILE A 162 18.25 8.36 -8.07
CA ILE A 162 18.38 8.25 -6.62
C ILE A 162 18.88 6.85 -6.24
N SER A 163 19.91 6.75 -5.40
CA SER A 163 20.43 5.45 -4.97
C SER A 163 19.33 4.60 -4.32
N PRO A 164 19.19 3.29 -4.63
CA PRO A 164 18.09 2.46 -4.15
C PRO A 164 17.94 2.46 -2.62
N GLU A 165 19.05 2.48 -1.89
CA GLU A 165 19.09 2.49 -0.42
C GLU A 165 18.70 3.83 0.21
N LYS A 166 18.68 4.92 -0.58
CA LYS A 166 18.24 6.26 -0.17
C LYS A 166 16.89 6.65 -0.77
N ASP A 167 16.31 5.84 -1.65
CA ASP A 167 15.02 6.07 -2.30
C ASP A 167 13.86 5.80 -1.33
N VAL A 168 13.61 6.74 -0.43
CA VAL A 168 12.58 6.62 0.61
C VAL A 168 11.15 6.73 0.09
N ASP A 169 10.97 7.17 -1.16
CA ASP A 169 9.70 7.11 -1.87
C ASP A 169 9.48 5.77 -2.59
N GLY A 170 10.50 4.91 -2.68
CA GLY A 170 10.41 3.56 -3.23
C GLY A 170 10.14 3.52 -4.73
N PHE A 171 10.53 4.55 -5.48
CA PHE A 171 10.24 4.66 -6.92
C PHE A 171 11.35 4.15 -7.82
N HIS A 172 12.57 3.96 -7.30
CA HIS A 172 13.70 3.42 -8.03
C HIS A 172 13.36 2.01 -8.56
N ILE A 173 13.77 1.72 -9.79
CA ILE A 173 13.45 0.46 -10.46
C ILE A 173 13.85 -0.78 -9.65
N ILE A 174 14.95 -0.73 -8.90
CA ILE A 174 15.39 -1.81 -8.00
C ILE A 174 14.40 -2.01 -6.85
N ASN A 175 13.92 -0.94 -6.19
CA ASN A 175 12.94 -1.06 -5.10
C ASN A 175 11.61 -1.62 -5.59
N ILE A 176 11.14 -1.14 -6.75
CA ILE A 176 9.93 -1.65 -7.40
C ILE A 176 10.11 -3.10 -7.87
N GLY A 177 11.26 -3.44 -8.47
CA GLY A 177 11.57 -4.79 -8.92
C GLY A 177 11.56 -5.78 -7.75
N ARG A 178 12.22 -5.43 -6.64
CA ARG A 178 12.22 -6.21 -5.40
C ARG A 178 10.81 -6.34 -4.81
N LEU A 179 10.01 -5.26 -4.83
CA LEU A 179 8.60 -5.31 -4.41
C LEU A 179 7.79 -6.32 -5.23
N CYS A 180 7.96 -6.32 -6.56
CA CYS A 180 7.28 -7.24 -7.48
C CYS A 180 7.75 -8.69 -7.36
N LEU A 181 8.92 -8.93 -6.77
CA LEU A 181 9.50 -10.26 -6.52
C LEU A 181 9.32 -10.71 -5.06
N ASP A 182 8.49 -10.00 -4.29
CA ASP A 182 8.21 -10.31 -2.89
C ASP A 182 9.42 -10.28 -1.95
N GLN A 183 10.42 -9.48 -2.31
CA GLN A 183 11.63 -9.25 -1.53
C GLN A 183 11.53 -7.99 -0.69
N HIS A 184 12.35 -7.87 0.36
CA HIS A 184 12.45 -6.64 1.15
C HIS A 184 12.89 -5.45 0.28
N SER A 185 12.16 -4.35 0.32
CA SER A 185 12.52 -3.10 -0.38
C SER A 185 12.00 -1.88 0.36
N LEU A 186 12.43 -0.68 -0.03
CA LEU A 186 11.74 0.55 0.35
C LEU A 186 10.45 0.64 -0.46
N ILE A 187 9.32 0.39 0.20
CA ILE A 187 8.00 0.34 -0.44
C ILE A 187 7.45 1.76 -0.62
N PRO A 188 6.80 2.08 -1.76
CA PRO A 188 6.11 3.34 -1.94
C PRO A 188 5.25 3.76 -0.76
N ALA A 189 5.48 4.95 -0.23
CA ALA A 189 4.93 5.38 1.05
C ALA A 189 3.39 5.32 1.10
N THR A 190 2.71 5.67 0.00
CA THR A 190 1.25 5.56 -0.09
C THR A 190 0.76 4.11 -0.13
N ALA A 191 1.47 3.22 -0.81
CA ALA A 191 1.11 1.81 -0.84
C ALA A 191 1.33 1.15 0.54
N SER A 192 2.44 1.49 1.19
CA SER A 192 2.74 1.10 2.56
C SER A 192 1.69 1.64 3.55
N ALA A 193 1.20 2.87 3.34
CA ALA A 193 0.15 3.47 4.15
C ALA A 193 -1.19 2.72 4.04
N VAL A 194 -1.59 2.34 2.82
CA VAL A 194 -2.81 1.53 2.60
C VAL A 194 -2.68 0.16 3.26
N TRP A 195 -1.52 -0.49 3.11
CA TRP A 195 -1.24 -1.77 3.74
C TRP A 195 -1.30 -1.68 5.28
N GLU A 196 -0.72 -0.64 5.85
CA GLU A 196 -0.73 -0.43 7.31
C GLU A 196 -2.14 -0.13 7.83
N ILE A 197 -2.97 0.62 7.07
CA ILE A 197 -4.38 0.83 7.38
C ILE A 197 -5.12 -0.51 7.45
N ILE A 198 -4.95 -1.38 6.45
CA ILE A 198 -5.59 -2.70 6.40
C ILE A 198 -5.18 -3.53 7.61
N ARG A 199 -3.86 -3.66 7.86
CA ARG A 199 -3.30 -4.47 8.94
C ARG A 199 -3.75 -4.00 10.33
N ARG A 200 -3.61 -2.70 10.63
CA ARG A 200 -3.95 -2.15 11.96
C ARG A 200 -5.46 -2.14 12.22
N THR A 201 -6.27 -2.10 11.18
CA THR A 201 -7.73 -2.17 11.30
C THR A 201 -8.23 -3.61 11.41
N GLY A 202 -7.41 -4.61 11.07
CA GLY A 202 -7.80 -6.02 11.07
C GLY A 202 -8.71 -6.38 9.89
N ILE A 203 -8.58 -5.67 8.75
CA ILE A 203 -9.31 -6.01 7.52
C ILE A 203 -8.67 -7.26 6.92
N GLU A 204 -9.43 -8.35 6.81
CA GLU A 204 -8.96 -9.58 6.18
C GLU A 204 -8.70 -9.38 4.67
N THR A 205 -7.57 -9.89 4.19
CA THR A 205 -7.23 -9.90 2.75
C THR A 205 -7.09 -11.30 2.17
N PHE A 206 -6.68 -12.29 2.99
CA PHE A 206 -6.47 -13.66 2.55
C PHE A 206 -7.73 -14.26 1.92
N GLY A 207 -7.63 -14.66 0.65
CA GLY A 207 -8.73 -15.23 -0.13
C GLY A 207 -9.87 -14.26 -0.44
N LYS A 208 -9.71 -12.95 -0.18
CA LYS A 208 -10.73 -11.93 -0.45
C LYS A 208 -10.59 -11.33 -1.84
N ASN A 209 -11.69 -10.80 -2.36
CA ASN A 209 -11.70 -10.04 -3.61
C ASN A 209 -11.34 -8.59 -3.35
N VAL A 210 -10.33 -8.09 -4.03
CA VAL A 210 -9.87 -6.70 -3.94
C VAL A 210 -9.99 -6.03 -5.30
N VAL A 211 -10.54 -4.82 -5.35
CA VAL A 211 -10.46 -3.96 -6.53
C VAL A 211 -9.55 -2.77 -6.24
N VAL A 212 -8.55 -2.56 -7.10
CA VAL A 212 -7.74 -1.35 -7.12
C VAL A 212 -8.11 -0.52 -8.35
N ALA A 213 -8.84 0.58 -8.13
CA ALA A 213 -9.23 1.53 -9.15
C ALA A 213 -8.12 2.59 -9.32
N GLY A 214 -7.18 2.30 -10.20
CA GLY A 214 -5.98 3.11 -10.43
C GLY A 214 -4.78 2.20 -10.71
N ARG A 215 -3.95 2.56 -11.69
CA ARG A 215 -2.76 1.77 -12.10
C ARG A 215 -1.48 2.59 -12.18
N SER A 216 -1.44 3.73 -11.49
CA SER A 216 -0.23 4.55 -11.45
C SER A 216 0.94 3.75 -10.87
N LYS A 217 2.15 4.06 -11.33
CA LYS A 217 3.35 3.30 -10.94
C LYS A 217 3.78 3.56 -9.50
N ASN A 218 3.36 4.69 -8.93
CA ASN A 218 3.67 5.12 -7.57
C ASN A 218 2.61 4.73 -6.52
N VAL A 219 1.38 4.42 -6.93
CA VAL A 219 0.26 4.14 -6.00
C VAL A 219 -0.48 2.86 -6.38
N GLY A 220 -1.21 2.87 -7.49
CA GLY A 220 -2.13 1.78 -7.83
C GLY A 220 -1.43 0.42 -8.05
N MET A 221 -0.35 0.41 -8.83
CA MET A 221 0.40 -0.83 -9.09
C MET A 221 1.05 -1.38 -7.80
N PRO A 222 1.81 -0.61 -7.01
CA PRO A 222 2.39 -1.11 -5.76
C PRO A 222 1.35 -1.63 -4.75
N ILE A 223 0.18 -0.98 -4.64
CA ILE A 223 -0.92 -1.46 -3.79
C ILE A 223 -1.41 -2.83 -4.27
N ALA A 224 -1.65 -2.98 -5.57
CA ALA A 224 -2.05 -4.27 -6.13
C ALA A 224 -1.01 -5.35 -5.87
N MET A 225 0.28 -5.02 -6.01
CA MET A 225 1.39 -5.95 -5.74
C MET A 225 1.41 -6.43 -4.28
N LEU A 226 1.29 -5.52 -3.31
CA LEU A 226 1.25 -5.87 -1.89
C LEU A 226 0.07 -6.78 -1.53
N LEU A 227 -1.08 -6.58 -2.16
CA LEU A 227 -2.32 -7.27 -1.76
C LEU A 227 -2.46 -8.66 -2.37
N HIS A 228 -1.97 -8.89 -3.59
CA HIS A 228 -2.15 -10.18 -4.26
C HIS A 228 -1.06 -11.22 -3.95
N THR A 229 0.09 -10.78 -3.43
CA THR A 229 1.27 -11.64 -3.27
C THR A 229 1.15 -12.54 -2.05
N ASP A 230 1.98 -13.59 -2.05
CA ASP A 230 1.96 -14.66 -1.05
C ASP A 230 2.37 -14.14 0.34
N GLY A 231 1.59 -14.48 1.36
CA GLY A 231 1.85 -14.16 2.76
C GLY A 231 3.10 -14.83 3.34
N GLU A 232 3.59 -15.92 2.74
CA GLU A 232 4.72 -16.70 3.22
C GLU A 232 6.08 -16.30 2.59
N HIS A 233 6.08 -15.33 1.67
CA HIS A 233 7.31 -14.83 1.05
C HIS A 233 8.15 -13.93 1.99
N GLU A 234 9.41 -13.65 1.59
CA GLU A 234 10.38 -12.84 2.35
C GLU A 234 9.76 -11.54 2.87
N ARG A 235 9.05 -10.82 2.00
CA ARG A 235 8.13 -9.77 2.37
C ARG A 235 6.72 -10.36 2.27
N PRO A 236 5.97 -10.53 3.39
CA PRO A 236 4.62 -11.06 3.36
C PRO A 236 3.65 -10.18 2.56
N GLY A 237 2.91 -10.79 1.64
CA GLY A 237 1.80 -10.18 0.91
C GLY A 237 0.46 -10.34 1.62
N GLY A 238 -0.63 -10.19 0.86
CA GLY A 238 -2.01 -10.20 1.36
C GLY A 238 -2.88 -11.36 0.88
N ASP A 239 -2.39 -12.21 -0.02
CA ASP A 239 -3.11 -13.39 -0.56
C ASP A 239 -4.51 -13.08 -1.10
N ALA A 240 -4.72 -11.87 -1.62
CA ALA A 240 -6.00 -11.45 -2.17
C ALA A 240 -6.11 -11.74 -3.67
N THR A 241 -7.33 -12.00 -4.14
CA THR A 241 -7.64 -11.96 -5.58
C THR A 241 -7.85 -10.51 -6.01
N VAL A 242 -6.84 -9.92 -6.67
CA VAL A 242 -6.84 -8.49 -7.02
C VAL A 242 -7.26 -8.25 -8.47
N THR A 243 -8.25 -7.38 -8.67
CA THR A 243 -8.63 -6.80 -9.97
C THR A 243 -8.12 -5.36 -10.07
N ILE A 244 -7.41 -5.03 -11.14
CA ILE A 244 -6.92 -3.67 -11.40
C ILE A 244 -7.80 -2.99 -12.45
N ALA A 245 -8.42 -1.87 -12.09
CA ALA A 245 -9.17 -1.01 -13.00
C ALA A 245 -8.39 0.27 -13.33
N HIS A 246 -8.73 0.90 -14.45
CA HIS A 246 -8.01 2.07 -14.96
C HIS A 246 -8.89 2.92 -15.88
N ARG A 247 -8.33 4.02 -16.42
CA ARG A 247 -9.06 4.99 -17.28
C ARG A 247 -9.82 4.39 -18.49
N TYR A 248 -9.41 3.22 -18.99
CA TYR A 248 -10.10 2.53 -20.09
C TYR A 248 -11.04 1.41 -19.63
N THR A 249 -11.21 1.21 -18.32
CA THR A 249 -12.19 0.27 -17.78
C THR A 249 -13.56 0.93 -17.90
N PRO A 250 -14.50 0.37 -18.69
CA PRO A 250 -15.85 0.94 -18.77
C PRO A 250 -16.51 0.96 -17.39
N LYS A 251 -17.35 1.97 -17.13
CA LYS A 251 -18.02 2.13 -15.82
C LYS A 251 -18.81 0.88 -15.42
N GLU A 252 -19.50 0.25 -16.37
CA GLU A 252 -20.24 -1.00 -16.11
C GLU A 252 -19.33 -2.15 -15.68
N GLN A 253 -18.15 -2.28 -16.28
CA GLN A 253 -17.15 -3.28 -15.88
C GLN A 253 -16.59 -2.98 -14.50
N LEU A 254 -16.26 -1.70 -14.22
CA LEU A 254 -15.81 -1.28 -12.90
C LEU A 254 -16.87 -1.62 -11.83
N LYS A 255 -18.15 -1.36 -12.12
CA LYS A 255 -19.26 -1.68 -11.22
C LYS A 255 -19.39 -3.18 -10.96
N ILE A 256 -19.28 -4.02 -11.98
CA ILE A 256 -19.34 -5.49 -11.82
C ILE A 256 -18.26 -5.95 -10.84
N HIS A 257 -17.00 -5.53 -11.04
CA HIS A 257 -15.91 -5.98 -10.17
C HIS A 257 -16.01 -5.40 -8.74
N THR A 258 -16.40 -4.13 -8.60
CA THR A 258 -16.54 -3.49 -7.28
C THR A 258 -17.69 -4.09 -6.47
N LEU A 259 -18.76 -4.58 -7.10
CA LEU A 259 -19.83 -5.31 -6.42
C LEU A 259 -19.40 -6.69 -5.90
N LEU A 260 -18.34 -7.28 -6.44
CA LEU A 260 -17.77 -8.54 -5.96
C LEU A 260 -16.72 -8.32 -4.85
N ALA A 261 -16.13 -7.13 -4.80
CA ALA A 261 -14.99 -6.81 -3.94
C ALA A 261 -15.36 -6.74 -2.45
N ASP A 262 -14.57 -7.43 -1.63
CA ASP A 262 -14.54 -7.27 -0.16
C ASP A 262 -13.79 -5.99 0.23
N VAL A 263 -12.77 -5.61 -0.54
CA VAL A 263 -12.01 -4.37 -0.34
C VAL A 263 -11.94 -3.60 -1.65
N ILE A 264 -12.31 -2.32 -1.61
CA ILE A 264 -12.19 -1.38 -2.73
C ILE A 264 -11.16 -0.33 -2.35
N ILE A 265 -10.12 -0.20 -3.17
CA ILE A 265 -9.10 0.83 -3.05
C ILE A 265 -9.19 1.72 -4.28
N VAL A 266 -9.42 3.01 -4.08
CA VAL A 266 -9.56 3.96 -5.19
C VAL A 266 -8.45 5.01 -5.15
N ALA A 267 -7.73 5.12 -6.25
CA ALA A 267 -6.56 5.97 -6.46
C ALA A 267 -6.54 6.49 -7.90
N ALA A 268 -7.68 7.01 -8.36
CA ALA A 268 -7.91 7.41 -9.75
C ALA A 268 -7.82 8.92 -9.96
N GLY A 269 -8.02 9.73 -8.91
CA GLY A 269 -8.09 11.19 -9.03
C GLY A 269 -9.35 11.64 -9.77
N VAL A 270 -10.49 11.01 -9.47
CA VAL A 270 -11.78 11.30 -10.07
C VAL A 270 -12.83 11.39 -8.95
N PRO A 271 -13.32 12.60 -8.62
CA PRO A 271 -14.32 12.78 -7.57
C PRO A 271 -15.57 11.93 -7.80
N LYS A 272 -16.05 11.27 -6.74
CA LYS A 272 -17.28 10.44 -6.76
C LYS A 272 -17.28 9.35 -7.83
N LEU A 273 -16.11 8.82 -8.18
CA LEU A 273 -15.98 7.66 -9.06
C LEU A 273 -16.66 6.41 -8.46
N ILE A 274 -16.46 6.17 -7.16
CA ILE A 274 -17.09 5.06 -6.45
C ILE A 274 -18.33 5.56 -5.72
N THR A 275 -19.49 5.06 -6.13
CA THR A 275 -20.81 5.41 -5.60
C THR A 275 -21.43 4.25 -4.81
N SER A 276 -22.46 4.55 -4.02
CA SER A 276 -23.11 3.55 -3.14
C SER A 276 -23.64 2.32 -3.90
N ASP A 277 -24.08 2.45 -5.16
CA ASP A 277 -24.55 1.33 -5.98
C ASP A 277 -23.43 0.43 -6.55
N MET A 278 -22.17 0.80 -6.34
CA MET A 278 -20.98 0.02 -6.72
C MET A 278 -20.37 -0.72 -5.54
N VAL A 279 -20.85 -0.50 -4.32
CA VAL A 279 -20.29 -1.06 -3.09
C VAL A 279 -21.26 -2.09 -2.52
N LYS A 280 -20.77 -3.32 -2.33
CA LYS A 280 -21.53 -4.37 -1.64
C LYS A 280 -21.58 -4.09 -0.13
N GLU A 281 -22.62 -4.59 0.53
CA GLU A 281 -22.79 -4.44 1.97
C GLU A 281 -21.62 -5.12 2.71
N GLY A 282 -21.07 -4.43 3.70
CA GLY A 282 -19.96 -4.94 4.51
C GLY A 282 -18.56 -4.83 3.88
N ALA A 283 -18.41 -4.26 2.68
CA ALA A 283 -17.09 -4.04 2.08
C ALA A 283 -16.27 -2.97 2.82
N ALA A 284 -14.95 -3.07 2.76
CA ALA A 284 -14.03 -2.01 3.17
C ALA A 284 -13.68 -1.09 2.00
N VAL A 285 -13.71 0.22 2.20
CA VAL A 285 -13.42 1.22 1.16
C VAL A 285 -12.30 2.15 1.58
N ILE A 286 -11.17 2.10 0.87
CA ILE A 286 -9.99 2.94 1.11
C ILE A 286 -9.84 3.94 -0.04
N ASP A 287 -10.06 5.21 0.29
CA ASP A 287 -9.99 6.35 -0.63
C ASP A 287 -8.61 7.01 -0.54
N VAL A 288 -7.81 6.76 -1.57
CA VAL A 288 -6.47 7.34 -1.76
C VAL A 288 -6.55 8.61 -2.63
N GLY A 289 -7.69 8.86 -3.26
CA GLY A 289 -7.91 9.97 -4.18
C GLY A 289 -7.72 11.32 -3.52
N ILE A 290 -7.16 12.26 -4.27
CA ILE A 290 -6.94 13.65 -3.84
C ILE A 290 -7.40 14.54 -4.99
N ASN A 291 -8.49 15.25 -4.77
CA ASN A 291 -9.08 16.16 -5.74
C ASN A 291 -9.35 17.51 -5.09
N TYR A 292 -8.99 18.60 -5.77
CA TYR A 292 -9.33 19.95 -5.36
C TYR A 292 -10.57 20.40 -6.14
N VAL A 293 -11.70 20.52 -5.45
CA VAL A 293 -12.96 20.99 -6.03
C VAL A 293 -13.27 22.40 -5.54
N HIS A 294 -13.69 23.27 -6.44
CA HIS A 294 -14.13 24.61 -6.09
C HIS A 294 -15.58 24.54 -5.59
N ASP A 295 -15.82 25.00 -4.38
CA ASP A 295 -17.18 25.13 -3.84
C ASP A 295 -17.84 26.39 -4.44
N PRO A 296 -18.87 26.24 -5.29
CA PRO A 296 -19.50 27.38 -5.95
C PRO A 296 -20.28 28.27 -4.96
N THR A 297 -20.61 27.78 -3.77
CA THR A 297 -21.34 28.54 -2.74
C THR A 297 -20.40 29.31 -1.85
N THR A 298 -19.28 28.72 -1.42
CA THR A 298 -18.34 29.38 -0.50
C THR A 298 -17.14 30.03 -1.20
N GLY A 299 -16.92 29.75 -2.48
CA GLY A 299 -15.73 30.18 -3.24
C GLY A 299 -14.43 29.54 -2.75
N LYS A 300 -14.49 28.59 -1.81
CA LYS A 300 -13.32 27.93 -1.23
C LYS A 300 -12.99 26.65 -2.00
N THR A 301 -11.71 26.41 -2.18
CA THR A 301 -11.24 25.11 -2.68
C THR A 301 -11.28 24.07 -1.56
N LYS A 302 -12.00 22.97 -1.79
CA LYS A 302 -12.12 21.84 -0.87
C LYS A 302 -11.33 20.65 -1.40
N LEU A 303 -10.65 19.94 -0.50
CA LEU A 303 -10.04 18.65 -0.79
C LEU A 303 -11.10 17.54 -0.60
N VAL A 304 -11.32 16.74 -1.64
CA VAL A 304 -12.24 15.59 -1.65
C VAL A 304 -11.56 14.38 -2.27
N GLY A 305 -12.04 13.18 -1.91
CA GLY A 305 -11.54 11.92 -2.44
C GLY A 305 -12.28 11.48 -3.70
N ASP A 306 -12.05 10.23 -4.09
CA ASP A 306 -12.68 9.60 -5.26
C ASP A 306 -14.01 8.90 -4.91
N VAL A 307 -14.35 8.78 -3.62
CA VAL A 307 -15.56 8.12 -3.14
C VAL A 307 -16.68 9.12 -2.84
N ASP A 308 -17.93 8.77 -3.16
CA ASP A 308 -19.11 9.43 -2.60
C ASP A 308 -19.30 9.05 -1.12
N PHE A 309 -18.46 9.62 -0.26
CA PHE A 309 -18.30 9.23 1.15
C PHE A 309 -19.62 9.13 1.92
N GLU A 310 -20.49 10.13 1.79
CA GLU A 310 -21.76 10.19 2.54
C GLU A 310 -22.74 9.08 2.17
N ALA A 311 -22.73 8.63 0.92
CA ALA A 311 -23.59 7.56 0.44
C ALA A 311 -22.97 6.18 0.66
N VAL A 312 -21.64 6.06 0.55
CA VAL A 312 -20.92 4.79 0.70
C VAL A 312 -20.76 4.39 2.17
N LYS A 313 -20.60 5.35 3.10
CA LYS A 313 -20.49 5.05 4.54
C LYS A 313 -21.72 4.35 5.12
N LYS A 314 -22.87 4.38 4.44
CA LYS A 314 -24.11 3.71 4.85
C LYS A 314 -24.19 2.23 4.44
N LYS A 315 -23.18 1.73 3.72
CA LYS A 315 -23.10 0.35 3.21
C LYS A 315 -21.81 -0.36 3.58
N ALA A 316 -20.69 0.36 3.54
CA ALA A 316 -19.38 -0.19 3.85
C ALA A 316 -19.30 -0.58 5.34
N SER A 317 -18.48 -1.58 5.68
CA SER A 317 -18.10 -1.87 7.06
C SER A 317 -17.00 -0.91 7.54
N PHE A 318 -16.10 -0.53 6.63
CA PHE A 318 -14.99 0.38 6.89
C PHE A 318 -14.87 1.42 5.76
N ILE A 319 -14.54 2.65 6.12
CA ILE A 319 -14.28 3.70 5.12
C ILE A 319 -13.20 4.69 5.60
N THR A 320 -12.25 5.04 4.74
CA THR A 320 -11.31 6.14 5.03
C THR A 320 -11.87 7.47 4.53
N PRO A 321 -11.80 8.56 5.31
CA PRO A 321 -12.22 9.89 4.85
C PRO A 321 -11.12 10.58 4.01
N VAL A 322 -11.54 11.52 3.17
CA VAL A 322 -10.63 12.49 2.54
C VAL A 322 -11.15 13.91 2.82
N PRO A 323 -10.37 14.77 3.51
CA PRO A 323 -9.05 14.51 4.10
C PRO A 323 -9.08 13.65 5.36
N GLY A 324 -7.91 13.21 5.82
CA GLY A 324 -7.73 12.58 7.14
C GLY A 324 -7.57 11.06 7.14
N GLY A 325 -7.73 10.41 5.99
CA GLY A 325 -7.45 8.99 5.74
C GLY A 325 -6.00 8.73 5.33
N VAL A 326 -5.78 8.37 4.06
CA VAL A 326 -4.48 7.88 3.57
C VAL A 326 -3.37 8.95 3.58
N GLY A 327 -3.70 10.22 3.32
CA GLY A 327 -2.70 11.30 3.20
C GLY A 327 -1.75 11.45 4.40
N PRO A 328 -2.25 11.60 5.65
CA PRO A 328 -1.40 11.62 6.85
C PRO A 328 -0.53 10.36 7.02
N MET A 329 -1.08 9.19 6.66
CA MET A 329 -0.35 7.91 6.72
C MET A 329 0.80 7.89 5.71
N THR A 330 0.62 8.38 4.48
CA THR A 330 1.70 8.51 3.48
C THR A 330 2.89 9.27 4.06
N VAL A 331 2.66 10.37 4.79
CA VAL A 331 3.75 11.12 5.43
C VAL A 331 4.43 10.30 6.51
N ALA A 332 3.67 9.60 7.36
CA ALA A 332 4.26 8.75 8.40
C ALA A 332 5.12 7.61 7.80
N MET A 333 4.65 6.98 6.72
CA MET A 333 5.38 5.88 6.08
C MET A 333 6.65 6.34 5.34
N LEU A 334 6.65 7.56 4.78
CA LEU A 334 7.88 8.18 4.26
C LEU A 334 8.96 8.32 5.36
N LEU A 335 8.55 8.78 6.55
CA LEU A 335 9.47 8.93 7.67
C LEU A 335 9.94 7.57 8.22
N LYS A 336 9.06 6.56 8.19
CA LYS A 336 9.44 5.17 8.49
C LYS A 336 10.49 4.66 7.51
N ASN A 337 10.31 4.86 6.22
CA ASN A 337 11.30 4.51 5.19
C ASN A 337 12.64 5.23 5.43
N THR A 338 12.60 6.51 5.80
CA THR A 338 13.82 7.29 6.13
C THR A 338 14.57 6.68 7.31
N LEU A 339 13.86 6.23 8.35
CA LEU A 339 14.48 5.54 9.48
C LEU A 339 15.05 4.18 9.07
N LEU A 340 14.34 3.42 8.23
CA LEU A 340 14.83 2.13 7.71
C LEU A 340 16.11 2.29 6.87
N ALA A 341 16.14 3.31 6.01
CA ALA A 341 17.29 3.65 5.19
C ALA A 341 18.50 4.06 6.05
N ALA A 342 18.28 4.91 7.06
CA ALA A 342 19.34 5.31 8.00
C ALA A 342 19.93 4.11 8.77
N LYS A 343 19.09 3.14 9.11
CA LYS A 343 19.48 1.92 9.84
C LYS A 343 20.09 0.83 8.94
N LYS A 344 20.04 0.99 7.61
CA LYS A 344 20.50 -0.04 6.65
C LYS A 344 19.89 -1.41 6.93
N ILE A 345 18.57 -1.43 7.17
CA ILE A 345 17.84 -2.67 7.46
C ILE A 345 17.56 -3.48 6.19
N ILE A 346 17.38 -2.79 5.05
CA ILE A 346 17.00 -3.40 3.77
C ILE A 346 18.22 -3.67 2.88
N TYR A 347 19.24 -2.81 2.96
CA TYR A 347 20.41 -2.75 2.08
C TYR A 347 21.70 -2.84 2.86
#